data_AF-A0A358SSU5-F1
#
_entry.id   AF-A0A358SSU5-F1
#
_cell.length_a   1.000
_cell.length_b   1.000
_cell.length_c   1.000
_cell.angle_alpha   90.00
_cell.angle_beta   90.00
_cell.angle_gamma   90.00
#
_symmetry.space_group_name_H-M   'P 1'
#
loop_
_entity.id
_entity.type
_entity.pdbx_description
1 polymer ?
#
loop_
_entity_poly.entity_id
_entity_poly.type
_entity_poly.pdbx_seq_one_letter_code
_entity_poly.pdbx_strand_id
1 'polypeptide(L)'
;MLRRIGAVQLDTISVLARSHELVAYARLGAISRERIERAYWHPRQADAFEYWSHAACLLPREEWPYYAFRRRAFRARGMRWHESHPDVCEKVLARIRAEGPLTATQLGGAKNGGAWWDWSDTKIAVEWLLDTGEVICARRTGWRRVYDLPERVLPAELLAADPSDDECVIHLAGVAARALGVATRADLADYQRLRFGGTGQRQEDRMLAIEDAAAAAGLIPAEIAGVRGAAAVRAWADPATVGMAADAPAATAASAAARAAASNAVSDA
;
A
#
# COMPACT_ATOMS: atom_id res chain seq x y z
N MET A 1 9.87 4.75 9.26
CA MET A 1 8.68 5.51 8.81
C MET A 1 7.73 4.61 8.06
N LEU A 2 8.11 4.05 6.90
CA LEU A 2 7.25 3.18 6.08
C LEU A 2 6.52 2.08 6.87
N ARG A 3 7.24 1.30 7.69
CA ARG A 3 6.66 0.27 8.58
C ARG A 3 5.54 0.77 9.50
N ARG A 4 5.62 2.02 9.97
CA ARG A 4 4.61 2.59 10.88
C ARG A 4 3.34 3.00 10.15
N ILE A 5 3.45 3.41 8.89
CA ILE A 5 2.30 3.82 8.07
C ILE A 5 1.81 2.73 7.13
N GLY A 6 2.53 1.61 7.00
CA GLY A 6 2.13 0.44 6.20
C GLY A 6 2.15 0.63 4.69
N ALA A 7 1.89 1.83 4.16
CA ALA A 7 1.89 2.11 2.73
C ALA A 7 2.16 3.59 2.43
N VAL A 8 2.84 3.86 1.32
CA VAL A 8 2.98 5.21 0.73
C VAL A 8 2.60 5.14 -0.73
N GLN A 9 1.60 5.91 -1.15
CA GLN A 9 1.22 5.99 -2.56
C GLN A 9 2.37 6.53 -3.42
N LEU A 10 2.66 5.81 -4.51
CA LEU A 10 3.45 6.31 -5.62
C LEU A 10 2.59 7.18 -6.51
N ASP A 11 3.10 8.34 -6.86
CA ASP A 11 2.42 9.34 -7.69
C ASP A 11 3.38 9.80 -8.76
N THR A 12 2.86 10.06 -9.96
CA THR A 12 3.60 10.56 -11.13
C THR A 12 3.63 12.09 -11.21
N ILE A 13 2.76 12.79 -10.47
CA ILE A 13 2.70 14.25 -10.44
C ILE A 13 3.87 14.80 -9.62
N SER A 14 4.54 15.85 -10.12
CA SER A 14 5.76 16.40 -9.49
C SER A 14 5.90 17.92 -9.63
N VAL A 15 4.79 18.67 -9.54
CA VAL A 15 4.82 20.15 -9.62
C VAL A 15 5.75 20.76 -8.56
N LEU A 16 5.73 20.23 -7.34
CA LEU A 16 6.68 20.58 -6.27
C LEU A 16 7.66 19.42 -6.03
N ALA A 17 7.09 18.30 -5.58
CA ALA A 17 7.75 17.01 -5.36
C ALA A 17 6.67 15.93 -5.42
N ARG A 18 7.07 14.67 -5.43
CA ARG A 18 6.12 13.56 -5.56
C ARG A 18 5.50 13.23 -4.21
N SER A 19 4.29 12.65 -4.21
CA SER A 19 3.60 12.29 -2.97
C SER A 19 4.48 11.45 -2.02
N HIS A 20 5.19 10.44 -2.53
CA HIS A 20 6.08 9.60 -1.72
C HIS A 20 7.32 10.30 -1.16
N GLU A 21 7.74 11.41 -1.78
CA GLU A 21 8.81 12.28 -1.29
C GLU A 21 8.26 13.22 -0.20
N LEU A 22 7.09 13.83 -0.44
CA LEU A 22 6.41 14.74 0.49
C LEU A 22 5.98 14.05 1.79
N VAL A 23 5.47 12.82 1.72
CA VAL A 23 5.09 12.03 2.91
C VAL A 23 6.29 11.78 3.82
N ALA A 24 7.46 11.49 3.24
CA ALA A 24 8.68 11.29 4.00
C ALA A 24 9.18 12.59 4.63
N TYR A 25 9.18 13.68 3.86
CA TYR A 25 9.54 15.01 4.35
C TYR A 25 8.66 15.45 5.53
N ALA A 26 7.33 15.33 5.40
CA ALA A 26 6.39 15.74 6.44
C ALA A 26 6.56 14.97 7.76
N ARG A 27 7.09 13.74 7.72
CA ARG A 27 7.26 12.88 8.90
C ARG A 27 8.67 12.90 9.50
N LEU A 28 9.68 13.19 8.68
CA LEU A 28 11.09 13.09 9.07
C LEU A 28 11.82 14.44 9.05
N GLY A 29 11.16 15.52 8.61
CA GLY A 29 11.76 16.83 8.44
C GLY A 29 12.60 16.93 7.17
N ALA A 30 13.59 17.82 7.18
CA ALA A 30 14.43 18.14 6.03
C ALA A 30 15.37 16.99 5.61
N ILE A 31 14.82 16.01 4.90
CA ILE A 31 15.54 14.88 4.30
C ILE A 31 15.68 15.10 2.79
N SER A 32 16.88 14.87 2.25
CA SER A 32 17.15 14.99 0.81
C SER A 32 16.41 13.93 0.00
N ARG A 33 15.99 14.29 -1.22
CA ARG A 33 15.34 13.38 -2.18
C ARG A 33 16.13 12.12 -2.44
N GLU A 34 17.45 12.23 -2.60
CA GLU A 34 18.36 11.10 -2.87
C GLU A 34 18.32 10.08 -1.74
N ARG A 35 18.22 10.56 -0.49
CA ARG A 35 18.12 9.71 0.70
C ARG A 35 16.75 9.03 0.79
N ILE A 36 15.67 9.72 0.40
CA ILE A 36 14.33 9.13 0.31
C ILE A 36 14.30 8.03 -0.76
N GLU A 37 14.71 8.35 -1.99
CA GLU A 37 14.71 7.39 -3.11
C GLU A 37 15.61 6.20 -2.82
N ARG A 38 16.79 6.43 -2.22
CA ARG A 38 17.69 5.35 -1.81
C ARG A 38 17.08 4.47 -0.72
N ALA A 39 16.29 5.02 0.21
CA ALA A 39 15.63 4.22 1.24
C ALA A 39 14.55 3.31 0.66
N TYR A 40 13.84 3.76 -0.39
CA TYR A 40 12.81 2.95 -1.05
C TYR A 40 13.40 1.95 -2.05
N TRP A 41 14.41 2.35 -2.81
CA TRP A 41 14.91 1.61 -3.99
C TRP A 41 16.37 1.20 -3.87
N HIS A 42 16.86 0.94 -2.65
CA HIS A 42 18.26 0.60 -2.45
C HIS A 42 18.65 -0.60 -3.32
N PRO A 43 19.68 -0.50 -4.17
CA PRO A 43 19.97 -1.51 -5.21
C PRO A 43 20.42 -2.87 -4.65
N ARG A 44 20.74 -2.95 -3.36
CA ARG A 44 21.21 -4.18 -2.68
C ARG A 44 20.45 -4.54 -1.40
N GLN A 45 19.59 -3.64 -0.92
CA GLN A 45 18.97 -3.74 0.40
C GLN A 45 17.61 -3.03 0.37
N ALA A 46 16.79 -3.33 -0.63
CA ALA A 46 15.48 -2.72 -0.73
C ALA A 46 14.65 -3.16 0.49
N ASP A 47 14.33 -2.21 1.36
CA ASP A 47 13.44 -2.39 2.52
C ASP A 47 11.96 -2.24 2.13
N ALA A 48 11.70 -1.94 0.86
CA ALA A 48 10.37 -1.73 0.31
C ALA A 48 10.20 -2.47 -1.01
N PHE A 49 8.95 -2.72 -1.38
CA PHE A 49 8.56 -3.16 -2.72
C PHE A 49 7.38 -2.33 -3.22
N GLU A 50 7.18 -2.31 -4.54
CA GLU A 50 6.04 -1.66 -5.16
C GLU A 50 4.95 -2.67 -5.52
N TYR A 51 3.73 -2.42 -5.03
CA TYR A 51 2.57 -3.24 -5.34
C TYR A 51 1.25 -2.49 -5.09
N TRP A 52 0.13 -3.13 -5.43
CA TRP A 52 -1.21 -2.58 -5.23
C TRP A 52 -1.71 -2.73 -3.80
N SER A 53 -1.88 -1.60 -3.13
CA SER A 53 -2.66 -1.46 -1.89
C SER A 53 -3.95 -0.67 -2.20
N HIS A 54 -4.14 0.51 -1.62
CA HIS A 54 -5.20 1.46 -1.99
C HIS A 54 -4.96 2.15 -3.33
N ALA A 55 -3.69 2.20 -3.75
CA ALA A 55 -3.19 2.62 -5.04
C ALA A 55 -1.91 1.82 -5.35
N ALA A 56 -1.14 2.22 -6.37
CA ALA A 56 0.24 1.79 -6.49
C ALA A 56 1.02 2.38 -5.32
N CYS A 57 1.60 1.53 -4.48
CA CYS A 57 2.23 1.95 -3.23
C CYS A 57 3.64 1.36 -3.11
N LEU A 58 4.49 2.09 -2.39
CA LEU A 58 5.63 1.54 -1.69
C LEU A 58 5.15 0.89 -0.39
N LEU A 59 5.56 -0.34 -0.16
CA LEU A 59 5.16 -1.17 0.96
C LEU A 59 6.41 -1.75 1.64
N PRO A 60 6.43 -1.93 2.98
CA PRO A 60 7.55 -2.60 3.64
C PRO A 60 7.75 -4.01 3.05
N ARG A 61 9.00 -4.41 2.79
CA ARG A 61 9.29 -5.69 2.12
C ARG A 61 8.68 -6.90 2.83
N GLU A 62 8.65 -6.88 4.16
CA GLU A 62 8.10 -7.94 5.01
C GLU A 62 6.59 -8.15 4.80
N GLU A 63 5.90 -7.19 4.18
CA GLU A 63 4.48 -7.29 3.88
C GLU A 63 4.20 -8.13 2.62
N TRP A 64 5.22 -8.49 1.83
CA TRP A 64 5.07 -9.25 0.59
C TRP A 64 4.15 -10.50 0.69
N PRO A 65 4.27 -11.37 1.71
CA PRO A 65 3.42 -12.55 1.84
C PRO A 65 1.94 -12.20 1.96
N TYR A 66 1.62 -11.13 2.70
CA TYR A 66 0.24 -10.75 3.03
C TYR A 66 -0.52 -10.09 1.86
N TYR A 67 0.15 -9.85 0.74
CA TYR A 67 -0.51 -9.50 -0.53
C TYR A 67 -0.82 -10.73 -1.40
N ALA A 68 -0.60 -11.96 -0.92
CA ALA A 68 -0.91 -13.19 -1.64
C ALA A 68 -2.39 -13.30 -2.03
N PHE A 69 -3.32 -12.89 -1.16
CA PHE A 69 -4.75 -12.86 -1.47
C PHE A 69 -5.06 -12.08 -2.75
N ARG A 70 -4.34 -10.97 -2.97
CA ARG A 70 -4.49 -10.13 -4.16
C ARG A 70 -3.91 -10.79 -5.39
N ARG A 71 -2.74 -11.43 -5.27
CA ARG A 71 -2.14 -12.22 -6.37
C ARG A 71 -3.06 -13.37 -6.78
N ARG A 72 -3.65 -14.08 -5.80
CA ARG A 72 -4.66 -15.13 -6.04
C ARG A 72 -5.91 -14.59 -6.73
N ALA A 73 -6.44 -13.47 -6.26
CA ALA A 73 -7.57 -12.78 -6.89
C ALA A 73 -7.28 -12.38 -8.34
N PHE A 74 -6.10 -11.83 -8.64
CA PHE A 74 -5.70 -11.54 -10.01
C PHE A 74 -5.66 -12.81 -10.86
N ARG A 75 -4.95 -13.86 -10.41
CA ARG A 75 -4.89 -15.15 -11.12
C ARG A 75 -6.28 -15.72 -11.41
N ALA A 76 -7.17 -15.73 -10.41
CA ALA A 76 -8.54 -16.22 -10.56
C ALA A 76 -9.37 -15.41 -11.57
N ARG A 77 -9.09 -14.11 -11.70
CA ARG A 77 -9.74 -13.23 -12.69
C ARG A 77 -9.20 -13.43 -14.10
N GLY A 78 -7.94 -13.82 -14.24
CA GLY A 78 -7.29 -14.04 -15.55
C GLY A 78 -6.96 -12.77 -16.35
N MET A 79 -7.35 -11.59 -15.86
CA MET A 79 -7.05 -10.32 -16.50
C MET A 79 -7.02 -9.16 -15.49
N ARG A 80 -6.27 -8.10 -15.83
CA ARG A 80 -6.23 -6.86 -15.04
C ARG A 80 -7.25 -5.84 -15.56
N TRP A 81 -7.09 -5.45 -16.82
CA TRP A 81 -7.97 -4.58 -17.62
C TRP A 81 -7.92 -5.02 -19.08
N HIS A 82 -6.75 -5.49 -19.51
CA HIS A 82 -6.49 -6.19 -20.75
C HIS A 82 -6.29 -7.67 -20.45
N GLU A 83 -6.71 -8.52 -21.39
CA GLU A 83 -6.31 -9.92 -21.41
C GLU A 83 -4.81 -10.02 -21.70
N SER A 84 -4.10 -10.90 -20.98
CA SER A 84 -2.69 -11.16 -21.21
C SER A 84 -2.52 -12.47 -21.96
N HIS A 85 -1.58 -12.52 -22.89
CA HIS A 85 -1.29 -13.74 -23.65
C HIS A 85 -0.19 -14.57 -22.96
N PRO A 86 -0.44 -15.84 -22.61
CA PRO A 86 0.53 -16.71 -21.95
C PRO A 86 1.90 -16.76 -22.65
N ASP A 87 1.91 -16.90 -23.98
CA ASP A 87 3.14 -16.94 -24.79
C ASP A 87 3.99 -15.66 -24.65
N VAL A 88 3.35 -14.51 -24.48
CA VAL A 88 4.04 -13.22 -24.30
C VAL A 88 4.59 -13.12 -22.87
N CYS A 89 3.84 -13.59 -21.87
CA CYS A 89 4.32 -13.69 -20.49
C CYS A 89 5.58 -14.57 -20.39
N GLU A 90 5.57 -15.74 -21.03
CA GLU A 90 6.73 -16.64 -21.05
C GLU A 90 7.96 -15.99 -21.70
N LYS A 91 7.77 -15.31 -22.83
CA LYS A 91 8.85 -14.55 -23.49
C LYS A 91 9.41 -13.46 -22.57
N VAL A 92 8.56 -12.71 -21.88
CA VAL A 92 8.98 -11.67 -20.92
C VAL A 92 9.79 -12.28 -19.77
N LEU A 93 9.29 -13.36 -19.16
CA LEU A 93 10.00 -14.06 -18.07
C LEU A 93 11.34 -14.63 -18.54
N ALA A 94 11.39 -15.24 -19.72
CA ALA A 94 12.63 -15.77 -20.30
C ALA A 94 13.68 -14.67 -20.49
N ARG A 95 13.28 -13.49 -20.97
CA ARG A 95 14.18 -12.34 -21.10
C ARG A 95 14.68 -11.83 -19.76
N ILE A 96 13.82 -11.67 -18.76
CA ILE A 96 14.24 -11.22 -17.41
C ILE A 96 15.19 -12.26 -16.76
N ARG A 97 14.94 -13.56 -16.97
CA ARG A 97 15.85 -14.62 -16.51
C ARG A 97 17.23 -14.50 -17.14
N ALA A 98 17.29 -14.34 -18.46
CA ALA A 98 18.54 -14.32 -19.24
C ALA A 98 19.33 -13.01 -19.12
N GLU A 99 18.64 -11.86 -19.19
CA GLU A 99 19.26 -10.53 -19.29
C GLU A 99 19.33 -9.81 -17.92
N GLY A 100 18.64 -10.32 -16.90
CA GLY A 100 18.52 -9.67 -15.59
C GLY A 100 17.39 -8.64 -15.53
N PRO A 101 17.47 -7.64 -14.64
CA PRO A 101 16.44 -6.64 -14.47
C PRO A 101 16.23 -5.77 -15.73
N LEU A 102 15.00 -5.67 -16.22
CA LEU A 102 14.66 -4.94 -17.45
C LEU A 102 13.55 -3.92 -17.22
N THR A 103 13.57 -2.80 -17.94
CA THR A 103 12.43 -1.88 -18.04
C THR A 103 11.43 -2.33 -19.10
N ALA A 104 10.19 -1.85 -19.03
CA ALA A 104 9.19 -2.10 -20.09
C ALA A 104 9.70 -1.68 -21.48
N THR A 105 10.46 -0.59 -21.59
CA THR A 105 11.07 -0.16 -22.86
C THR A 105 12.09 -1.17 -23.38
N GLN A 106 12.97 -1.68 -22.52
CA GLN A 106 13.98 -2.70 -22.91
C GLN A 106 13.33 -4.03 -23.29
N LEU A 107 12.17 -4.34 -22.71
CA LEU A 107 11.36 -5.49 -23.10
C LEU A 107 10.73 -5.36 -24.51
N GLY A 108 10.77 -4.17 -25.12
CA GLY A 108 10.06 -3.86 -26.38
C GLY A 108 8.63 -3.36 -26.15
N GLY A 109 8.29 -3.00 -24.90
CA GLY A 109 6.95 -2.64 -24.48
C GLY A 109 6.54 -1.17 -24.65
N ALA A 110 7.40 -0.34 -25.25
CA ALA A 110 7.10 1.08 -25.46
C ALA A 110 6.52 1.31 -26.86
N LYS A 111 5.25 1.73 -26.95
CA LYS A 111 4.69 2.29 -28.19
C LYS A 111 5.05 3.76 -28.29
N ASN A 112 5.59 4.20 -29.43
CA ASN A 112 5.80 5.62 -29.71
C ASN A 112 4.49 6.23 -30.24
N GLY A 113 3.93 7.23 -29.55
CA GLY A 113 2.89 8.11 -30.10
C GLY A 113 1.42 7.69 -29.96
N GLY A 114 1.11 6.61 -29.21
CA GLY A 114 -0.27 6.20 -28.91
C GLY A 114 -0.88 6.93 -27.70
N ALA A 115 -2.20 6.79 -27.52
CA ALA A 115 -2.87 7.26 -26.31
C ALA A 115 -2.31 6.57 -25.05
N TRP A 116 -2.41 7.20 -23.87
CA TRP A 116 -1.78 6.70 -22.65
C TRP A 116 -2.29 5.31 -22.18
N TRP A 117 -3.45 4.87 -22.68
CA TRP A 117 -4.06 3.56 -22.44
C TRP A 117 -3.67 2.50 -23.48
N ASP A 118 -3.06 2.88 -24.61
CA ASP A 118 -2.70 1.94 -25.67
C ASP A 118 -1.39 1.21 -25.33
N TRP A 119 -1.51 0.11 -24.58
CA TRP A 119 -0.37 -0.69 -24.17
C TRP A 119 0.00 -1.68 -25.27
N SER A 120 1.29 -2.01 -25.39
CA SER A 120 1.68 -3.17 -26.18
C SER A 120 1.46 -4.46 -25.39
N ASP A 121 1.37 -5.58 -26.09
CA ASP A 121 1.21 -6.91 -25.48
C ASP A 121 2.32 -7.19 -24.46
N THR A 122 3.56 -6.76 -24.73
CA THR A 122 4.67 -6.86 -23.79
C THR A 122 4.44 -6.05 -22.51
N LYS A 123 3.90 -4.83 -22.62
CA LYS A 123 3.60 -4.00 -21.45
C LYS A 123 2.44 -4.60 -20.66
N ILE A 124 1.43 -5.13 -21.33
CA ILE A 124 0.33 -5.85 -20.71
C ILE A 124 0.88 -7.06 -19.95
N ALA A 125 1.71 -7.88 -20.60
CA ALA A 125 2.30 -9.08 -20.01
C ALA A 125 3.16 -8.78 -18.77
N VAL A 126 4.08 -7.81 -18.83
CA VAL A 126 4.93 -7.51 -17.66
C VAL A 126 4.16 -6.89 -16.49
N GLU A 127 3.11 -6.11 -16.76
CA GLU A 127 2.25 -5.58 -15.70
C GLU A 127 1.33 -6.67 -15.12
N TRP A 128 0.85 -7.61 -15.94
CA TRP A 128 0.14 -8.79 -15.47
C TRP A 128 1.03 -9.67 -14.58
N LEU A 129 2.25 -9.95 -15.01
CA LEU A 129 3.24 -10.69 -14.22
C LEU A 129 3.57 -9.98 -12.90
N LEU A 130 3.56 -8.64 -12.88
CA LEU A 130 3.73 -7.86 -11.65
C LEU A 130 2.51 -8.06 -10.73
N ASP A 131 1.30 -7.98 -11.27
CA ASP A 131 0.06 -8.14 -10.49
C ASP A 131 -0.08 -9.54 -9.91
N THR A 132 0.33 -10.59 -10.63
CA THR A 132 0.34 -11.98 -10.13
C THR A 132 1.58 -12.32 -9.29
N GLY A 133 2.57 -11.42 -9.23
CA GLY A 133 3.80 -11.58 -8.46
C GLY A 133 4.83 -12.54 -9.06
N GLU A 134 4.74 -12.84 -10.35
CA GLU A 134 5.77 -13.58 -11.11
C GLU A 134 6.97 -12.68 -11.47
N VAL A 135 6.76 -11.36 -11.48
CA VAL A 135 7.83 -10.35 -11.48
C VAL A 135 7.60 -9.33 -10.37
N ILE A 136 8.66 -8.63 -10.00
CA ILE A 136 8.63 -7.56 -9.01
C ILE A 136 9.33 -6.31 -9.56
N CYS A 137 8.86 -5.12 -9.14
CA CYS A 137 9.60 -3.88 -9.38
C CYS A 137 10.81 -3.83 -8.44
N ALA A 138 12.00 -4.22 -8.92
CA ALA A 138 13.23 -4.26 -8.14
C ALA A 138 13.71 -2.85 -7.74
N ARG A 139 13.49 -1.87 -8.63
CA ARG A 139 13.81 -0.47 -8.42
C ARG A 139 13.13 0.39 -9.49
N ARG A 140 13.24 1.70 -9.34
CA ARG A 140 12.91 2.65 -10.41
C ARG A 140 14.14 3.36 -10.94
N THR A 141 14.12 3.66 -12.25
CA THR A 141 15.07 4.58 -12.89
C THR A 141 14.30 5.79 -13.38
N GLY A 142 14.28 6.86 -12.56
CA GLY A 142 13.29 7.91 -12.71
C GLY A 142 11.89 7.35 -12.46
N TRP A 143 11.01 7.43 -13.46
CA TRP A 143 9.64 6.91 -13.38
C TRP A 143 9.48 5.47 -13.86
N ARG A 144 10.49 4.93 -14.54
CA ARG A 144 10.41 3.63 -15.17
C ARG A 144 10.66 2.56 -14.13
N ARG A 145 9.71 1.62 -14.00
CA ARG A 145 9.93 0.38 -13.27
C ARG A 145 11.04 -0.42 -13.94
N VAL A 146 11.89 -1.01 -13.12
CA VAL A 146 12.85 -2.04 -13.52
C VAL A 146 12.33 -3.34 -12.90
N TYR A 147 11.85 -4.24 -13.75
CA TYR A 147 11.27 -5.52 -13.37
C TYR A 147 12.38 -6.56 -13.24
N ASP A 148 12.30 -7.38 -12.19
CA ASP A 148 13.15 -8.55 -11.99
C ASP A 148 12.32 -9.69 -11.39
N LEU A 149 12.96 -10.84 -11.17
CA LEU A 149 12.35 -11.98 -10.52
C LEU A 149 12.27 -11.78 -9.00
N PRO A 150 11.15 -12.14 -8.33
CA PRO A 150 11.02 -12.02 -6.88
C PRO A 150 12.16 -12.68 -6.09
N GLU A 151 12.65 -13.85 -6.53
CA GLU A 151 13.76 -14.60 -5.91
C GLU A 151 15.12 -13.92 -5.96
N ARG A 152 15.28 -12.87 -6.79
CA ARG A 152 16.49 -12.06 -6.83
C ARG A 152 16.41 -10.82 -5.94
N VAL A 153 15.21 -10.44 -5.49
CA VAL A 153 14.94 -9.18 -4.79
C VAL A 153 14.55 -9.41 -3.34
N LEU A 154 13.78 -10.46 -3.07
CA LEU A 154 13.22 -10.75 -1.75
C LEU A 154 13.98 -11.89 -1.06
N PRO A 155 14.10 -11.86 0.28
CA PRO A 155 14.56 -13.00 1.05
C PRO A 155 13.71 -14.26 0.80
N ALA A 156 14.35 -15.43 0.83
CA ALA A 156 13.69 -16.70 0.55
C ALA A 156 12.54 -17.01 1.51
N GLU A 157 12.64 -16.54 2.76
CA GLU A 157 11.62 -16.74 3.80
C GLU A 157 10.32 -16.01 3.45
N LEU A 158 10.42 -14.82 2.86
CA LEU A 158 9.24 -14.06 2.41
C LEU A 158 8.60 -14.69 1.17
N LEU A 159 9.37 -15.36 0.33
CA LEU A 159 8.87 -16.04 -0.86
C LEU A 159 8.21 -17.38 -0.53
N ALA A 160 8.72 -18.07 0.49
CA ALA A 160 8.18 -19.35 0.96
C ALA A 160 6.91 -19.19 1.81
N ALA A 161 6.67 -18.01 2.39
CA ALA A 161 5.48 -17.74 3.17
C ALA A 161 4.23 -17.63 2.26
N ASP A 162 3.23 -18.48 2.52
CA ASP A 162 1.95 -18.49 1.80
C ASP A 162 0.77 -18.44 2.78
N PRO A 163 0.53 -17.29 3.44
CA PRO A 163 -0.65 -17.13 4.30
C PRO A 163 -1.95 -17.27 3.49
N SER A 164 -2.95 -17.83 4.13
CA SER A 164 -4.34 -17.87 3.64
C SER A 164 -4.89 -16.46 3.42
N ASP A 165 -5.99 -16.35 2.67
CA ASP A 165 -6.66 -15.05 2.43
C ASP A 165 -7.08 -14.40 3.76
N ASP A 166 -7.58 -15.19 4.71
CA ASP A 166 -8.00 -14.70 6.03
C ASP A 166 -6.80 -14.20 6.85
N GLU A 167 -5.69 -14.94 6.89
CA GLU A 167 -4.46 -14.49 7.57
C GLU A 167 -3.91 -13.19 6.96
N CYS A 168 -4.00 -13.04 5.63
CA CYS A 168 -3.65 -11.78 4.95
C CYS A 168 -4.51 -10.61 5.44
N VAL A 169 -5.83 -10.81 5.51
CA VAL A 169 -6.79 -9.77 5.91
C VAL A 169 -6.61 -9.39 7.38
N ILE A 170 -6.45 -10.38 8.25
CA ILE A 170 -6.19 -10.19 9.68
C ILE A 170 -4.94 -9.33 9.87
N HIS A 171 -3.83 -9.71 9.23
CA HIS A 171 -2.57 -8.97 9.34
C HIS A 171 -2.69 -7.54 8.83
N LEU A 172 -3.27 -7.35 7.64
CA LEU A 172 -3.41 -6.03 7.03
C LEU A 172 -4.41 -5.12 7.76
N ALA A 173 -5.42 -5.67 8.42
CA ALA A 173 -6.28 -4.92 9.35
C ALA A 173 -5.49 -4.41 10.55
N GLY A 174 -4.59 -5.25 11.10
CA GLY A 174 -3.64 -4.83 12.14
C GLY A 174 -2.68 -3.73 11.67
N VAL A 175 -2.19 -3.80 10.42
CA VAL A 175 -1.37 -2.74 9.82
C VAL A 175 -2.15 -1.41 9.77
N ALA A 176 -3.41 -1.44 9.34
CA ALA A 176 -4.26 -0.25 9.28
C ALA A 176 -4.48 0.37 10.66
N ALA A 177 -4.81 -0.46 11.66
CA ALA A 177 -5.00 0.00 13.03
C ALA A 177 -3.73 0.62 13.63
N ARG A 178 -2.56 0.01 13.44
CA ARG A 178 -1.27 0.61 13.88
C ARG A 178 -0.98 1.96 13.24
N ALA A 179 -1.37 2.13 11.98
CA ALA A 179 -1.11 3.37 11.25
C ALA A 179 -2.07 4.52 11.63
N LEU A 180 -3.32 4.19 11.98
CA LEU A 180 -4.38 5.15 12.31
C LEU A 180 -4.56 5.36 13.82
N GLY A 181 -4.12 4.43 14.64
CA GLY A 181 -4.33 4.37 16.08
C GLY A 181 -5.72 3.88 16.47
N VAL A 182 -6.77 4.57 15.98
CA VAL A 182 -8.17 4.18 16.10
C VAL A 182 -8.80 4.18 14.70
N ALA A 183 -9.40 3.06 14.31
CA ALA A 183 -9.91 2.84 12.97
C ALA A 183 -11.37 2.37 13.01
N THR A 184 -12.23 2.98 12.19
CA THR A 184 -13.58 2.47 11.96
C THR A 184 -13.54 1.24 11.05
N ARG A 185 -14.70 0.58 10.90
CA ARG A 185 -14.86 -0.52 9.95
C ARG A 185 -14.50 -0.09 8.51
N ALA A 186 -14.85 1.14 8.14
CA ALA A 186 -14.57 1.68 6.82
C ALA A 186 -13.06 1.88 6.62
N ASP A 187 -12.38 2.41 7.65
CA ASP A 187 -10.94 2.63 7.62
C ASP A 187 -10.17 1.32 7.48
N LEU A 188 -10.49 0.31 8.31
CA LEU A 188 -9.86 -1.02 8.23
C LEU A 188 -10.05 -1.67 6.84
N ALA A 189 -11.22 -1.47 6.24
CA ALA A 189 -11.52 -1.99 4.92
C ALA A 189 -10.77 -1.26 3.78
N ASP A 190 -10.60 0.06 3.91
CA ASP A 190 -10.14 0.90 2.80
C ASP A 190 -8.64 1.19 2.83
N TYR A 191 -8.02 1.26 4.01
CA TYR A 191 -6.61 1.65 4.18
C TYR A 191 -5.65 0.83 3.30
N GLN A 192 -5.88 -0.48 3.26
CA GLN A 192 -5.18 -1.43 2.37
C GLN A 192 -6.03 -1.91 1.19
N ARG A 193 -7.23 -1.34 1.02
CA ARG A 193 -8.23 -1.70 0.01
C ARG A 193 -8.57 -3.19 0.01
N LEU A 194 -8.89 -3.71 1.19
CA LEU A 194 -9.12 -5.14 1.42
C LEU A 194 -10.33 -5.65 0.63
N ARG A 195 -11.40 -4.87 0.52
CA ARG A 195 -12.65 -5.31 -0.14
C ARG A 195 -12.56 -5.52 -1.65
N PHE A 196 -11.51 -5.06 -2.32
CA PHE A 196 -11.47 -5.04 -3.78
C PHE A 196 -10.50 -6.04 -4.40
N GLY A 197 -9.73 -6.78 -3.58
CA GLY A 197 -8.74 -7.76 -4.03
C GLY A 197 -7.85 -7.26 -5.19
N GLY A 198 -7.59 -5.96 -5.28
CA GLY A 198 -6.83 -5.32 -6.37
C GLY A 198 -7.53 -5.20 -7.73
N THR A 199 -8.70 -5.78 -7.94
CA THR A 199 -9.36 -5.85 -9.26
C THR A 199 -10.36 -4.73 -9.52
N GLY A 200 -10.61 -3.88 -8.51
CA GLY A 200 -11.70 -2.89 -8.55
C GLY A 200 -13.10 -3.52 -8.38
N GLN A 201 -13.19 -4.84 -8.27
CA GLN A 201 -14.43 -5.56 -7.96
C GLN A 201 -14.45 -6.00 -6.51
N ARG A 202 -15.63 -5.90 -5.90
CA ARG A 202 -15.84 -6.21 -4.49
C ARG A 202 -15.78 -7.72 -4.25
N GLN A 203 -15.05 -8.17 -3.24
CA GLN A 203 -14.81 -9.59 -2.93
C GLN A 203 -15.26 -9.96 -1.50
N GLU A 204 -16.42 -9.48 -1.06
CA GLU A 204 -16.87 -9.71 0.33
C GLU A 204 -17.09 -11.17 0.67
N ASP A 205 -17.61 -11.97 -0.26
CA ASP A 205 -18.03 -13.34 0.05
C ASP A 205 -16.85 -14.33 0.15
N ARG A 206 -15.62 -13.88 -0.13
CA ARG A 206 -14.41 -14.73 -0.14
C ARG A 206 -13.47 -14.49 1.03
N MET A 207 -13.70 -13.44 1.80
CA MET A 207 -12.75 -12.94 2.79
C MET A 207 -13.44 -12.83 4.14
N LEU A 208 -12.69 -13.11 5.21
CA LEU A 208 -13.13 -12.84 6.58
C LEU A 208 -13.75 -11.44 6.71
N ALA A 209 -14.88 -11.36 7.43
CA ALA A 209 -15.50 -10.07 7.72
C ALA A 209 -14.52 -9.17 8.50
N ILE A 210 -14.58 -7.86 8.25
CA ILE A 210 -13.63 -6.90 8.85
C ILE A 210 -13.69 -6.93 10.38
N GLU A 211 -14.86 -7.16 10.94
CA GLU A 211 -15.08 -7.29 12.37
C GLU A 211 -14.35 -8.50 12.97
N ASP A 212 -14.42 -9.65 12.29
CA ASP A 212 -13.76 -10.88 12.71
C ASP A 212 -12.26 -10.76 12.50
N ALA A 213 -11.83 -10.12 11.40
CA ALA A 213 -10.43 -9.83 11.14
C ALA A 213 -9.83 -8.90 12.21
N ALA A 214 -10.57 -7.87 12.63
CA ALA A 214 -10.17 -6.98 13.70
C ALA A 214 -10.03 -7.71 15.04
N ALA A 215 -10.98 -8.59 15.36
CA ALA A 215 -10.92 -9.41 16.57
C ALA A 215 -9.72 -10.37 16.54
N ALA A 216 -9.52 -11.09 15.44
CA ALA A 216 -8.40 -12.02 15.26
C ALA A 216 -7.04 -11.31 15.20
N ALA A 217 -6.99 -10.05 14.77
CA ALA A 217 -5.80 -9.19 14.82
C ALA A 217 -5.50 -8.66 16.23
N GLY A 218 -6.33 -8.99 17.23
CA GLY A 218 -6.17 -8.55 18.61
C GLY A 218 -6.48 -7.07 18.83
N LEU A 219 -7.28 -6.45 17.95
CA LEU A 219 -7.66 -5.05 18.09
C LEU A 219 -8.72 -4.88 19.18
N ILE A 220 -8.61 -3.79 19.93
CA ILE A 220 -9.48 -3.51 21.07
C ILE A 220 -10.73 -2.79 20.57
N PRO A 221 -11.96 -3.29 20.84
CA PRO A 221 -13.18 -2.56 20.51
C PRO A 221 -13.18 -1.15 21.13
N ALA A 222 -13.57 -0.16 20.35
CA ALA A 222 -13.62 1.24 20.74
C ALA A 222 -14.86 1.92 20.15
N GLU A 223 -15.17 3.11 20.65
CA GLU A 223 -16.20 3.98 20.08
C GLU A 223 -15.63 5.37 19.84
N ILE A 224 -15.87 5.91 18.65
CA ILE A 224 -15.56 7.30 18.32
C ILE A 224 -16.80 8.11 18.63
N ALA A 225 -16.68 9.07 19.56
CA ALA A 225 -17.77 9.97 19.90
C ALA A 225 -18.24 10.74 18.68
N GLY A 226 -19.56 10.74 18.44
CA GLY A 226 -20.16 11.51 17.38
C GLY A 226 -20.07 13.01 17.65
N VAL A 227 -19.91 13.80 16.59
CA VAL A 227 -19.84 15.26 16.68
C VAL A 227 -21.21 15.86 16.38
N ARG A 228 -21.63 16.89 17.13
CA ARG A 228 -22.89 17.64 16.90
C ARG A 228 -24.15 16.76 16.83
N GLY A 229 -24.30 15.84 17.78
CA GLY A 229 -25.49 14.98 17.88
C GLY A 229 -25.50 13.78 16.93
N ALA A 230 -24.45 13.58 16.14
CA ALA A 230 -24.24 12.32 15.43
C ALA A 230 -24.08 11.16 16.43
N ALA A 231 -24.54 9.97 16.04
CA ALA A 231 -24.33 8.77 16.83
C ALA A 231 -22.82 8.44 16.94
N ALA A 232 -22.43 7.82 18.06
CA ALA A 232 -21.10 7.24 18.18
C ALA A 232 -20.89 6.17 17.10
N VAL A 233 -19.66 6.08 16.60
CA VAL A 233 -19.29 5.12 15.56
C VAL A 233 -18.43 4.03 16.18
N ARG A 234 -18.83 2.78 15.97
CA ARG A 234 -18.04 1.61 16.36
C ARG A 234 -16.68 1.63 15.65
N ALA A 235 -15.62 1.42 16.41
CA ALA A 235 -14.25 1.43 15.96
C ALA A 235 -13.42 0.35 16.67
N TRP A 236 -12.15 0.27 16.31
CA TRP A 236 -11.15 -0.57 16.93
C TRP A 236 -9.86 0.22 17.12
N ALA A 237 -9.17 -0.02 18.23
CA ALA A 237 -7.90 0.60 18.56
C ALA A 237 -6.77 -0.44 18.51
N ASP A 238 -5.61 0.00 18.02
CA ASP A 238 -4.36 -0.75 18.19
C ASP A 238 -3.97 -0.77 19.68
N PRO A 239 -3.60 -1.93 20.27
CA PRO A 239 -3.26 -2.02 21.68
C PRO A 239 -2.18 -1.03 22.14
N ALA A 240 -1.19 -0.73 21.30
CA ALA A 240 -0.14 0.22 21.65
C ALA A 240 -0.67 1.67 21.75
N THR A 241 -1.74 2.00 21.03
CA THR A 241 -2.38 3.33 21.09
C THR A 241 -3.10 3.56 22.41
N VAL A 242 -3.74 2.51 22.96
CA VAL A 242 -4.43 2.61 24.26
C VAL A 242 -3.45 2.83 25.40
N GLY A 243 -2.29 2.16 25.37
CA GLY A 243 -1.22 2.36 26.36
C GLY A 243 -0.70 3.80 26.37
N MET A 244 -0.49 4.41 25.19
CA MET A 244 -0.06 5.81 25.09
C MET A 244 -1.10 6.81 25.62
N ALA A 245 -2.40 6.51 25.49
CA ALA A 245 -3.46 7.37 26.01
C ALA A 245 -3.57 7.29 27.56
N ALA A 246 -3.28 6.12 28.14
CA ALA A 246 -3.23 5.95 29.59
C ALA A 246 -2.04 6.69 30.22
N ASP A 247 -0.93 6.81 29.50
CA ASP A 247 0.28 7.52 29.94
C ASP A 247 0.27 9.02 29.58
N ALA A 248 -0.68 9.47 28.76
CA ALA A 248 -0.82 10.88 28.42
C ALA A 248 -1.43 11.63 29.62
N PRO A 249 -0.86 12.77 30.06
CA PRO A 249 -1.52 13.60 31.05
C PRO A 249 -2.90 13.96 30.52
N ALA A 250 -3.94 13.68 31.34
CA ALA A 250 -5.33 13.93 30.97
C ALA A 250 -5.41 15.32 30.35
N ALA A 251 -5.75 15.38 29.05
CA ALA A 251 -5.91 16.64 28.36
C ALA A 251 -7.06 17.37 29.06
N THR A 252 -6.71 18.27 29.99
CA THR A 252 -7.68 19.10 30.69
C THR A 252 -8.48 19.83 29.62
N ALA A 253 -9.81 19.87 29.79
CA ALA A 253 -10.77 20.53 28.91
C ALA A 253 -10.42 21.98 28.53
N ALA A 254 -9.41 22.58 29.17
CA ALA A 254 -8.83 23.88 28.83
C ALA A 254 -8.27 23.99 27.39
N SER A 255 -7.78 22.92 26.76
CA SER A 255 -7.22 23.04 25.38
C SER A 255 -8.29 23.19 24.29
N ALA A 256 -9.51 22.69 24.54
CA ALA A 256 -10.66 22.89 23.66
C ALA A 256 -11.21 24.32 23.76
N ALA A 257 -11.18 24.94 24.95
CA ALA A 257 -11.58 26.32 25.16
C ALA A 257 -10.65 27.33 24.47
N ALA A 258 -9.34 27.04 24.40
CA ALA A 258 -8.37 27.91 23.74
C ALA A 258 -8.57 28.01 22.21
N ARG A 259 -9.10 26.98 21.55
CA ARG A 259 -9.44 27.04 20.11
C ARG A 259 -10.76 27.75 19.82
N ALA A 260 -11.71 27.75 20.76
CA ALA A 260 -12.96 28.50 20.63
C ALA A 260 -12.74 30.01 20.80
N ALA A 261 -11.86 30.42 21.73
CA ALA A 261 -11.55 31.84 21.95
C ALA A 261 -10.82 32.49 20.76
N ALA A 262 -9.94 31.76 20.07
CA ALA A 262 -9.25 32.26 18.88
C ALA A 262 -10.17 32.43 17.66
N SER A 263 -11.30 31.70 17.59
CA SER A 263 -12.27 31.82 16.49
C SER A 263 -13.18 33.04 16.62
N ASN A 264 -13.44 33.54 17.83
CA ASN A 264 -14.29 34.73 18.04
C ASN A 264 -13.54 36.06 17.90
N ALA A 265 -12.20 36.04 17.90
CA ALA A 265 -11.39 37.25 17.78
C ALA A 265 -11.15 37.69 16.32
N VAL A 266 -11.54 36.89 15.32
CA VAL A 266 -11.37 37.19 13.88
C VAL A 266 -12.67 37.73 13.25
N SER A 267 -13.77 37.79 14.00
CA SER A 267 -15.07 38.29 13.53
C SER A 267 -15.36 39.76 13.85
N ASP A 268 -14.49 40.47 14.59
CA ASP A 268 -14.66 41.89 14.96
C ASP A 268 -13.42 42.77 14.61
N ALA A 269 -12.77 42.51 13.48
CA ALA A 269 -11.72 43.38 12.93
C ALA A 269 -11.91 43.61 11.42
#